data_AF-A0A2W6YAP1-F1
#
_entry.id   AF-A0A2W6YAP1-F1
#
_cell.length_a   1.000
_cell.length_b   1.000
_cell.length_c   1.000
_cell.angle_alpha   90.00
_cell.angle_beta   90.00
_cell.angle_gamma   90.00
#
_symmetry.space_group_name_H-M   'P 1'
#
loop_
_entity.id
_entity.type
_entity.pdbx_description
1 polymer ?
#
loop_
_entity_poly.entity_id
_entity_poly.type
_entity_poly.pdbx_seq_one_letter_code
_entity_poly.pdbx_strand_id
1 'polypeptide(L)'
;MGQPGTRRQRSRKAGSRMPSDAVYVGRGAGRAGRWGNPFRVGGAATIALAVRFKADSWRGRQWSATRLYALWIAGRLGELAPEVHAAALAELEAQGNPVAPTREEIVRDLNWSGWHGGQGRDLVCWCQPFVDCHADILLAVAIGQDPVIASGTSPHWADNFRCIEIQRTEKRVEIRDNIRRRSYVKGWTAW
;
A
#
# COMPACT_ATOMS: atom_id res chain seq x y z
N MET A 1 -7.19 -14.93 15.98
CA MET A 1 -7.05 -13.53 15.51
C MET A 1 -7.95 -13.37 14.29
N GLY A 2 -8.70 -12.28 14.18
CA GLY A 2 -9.54 -12.01 13.01
C GLY A 2 -8.72 -11.91 11.72
N GLN A 3 -9.29 -12.31 10.58
CA GLN A 3 -8.58 -12.17 9.31
C GLN A 3 -8.48 -10.70 8.91
N PRO A 4 -7.30 -10.26 8.44
CA PRO A 4 -7.13 -8.91 7.93
C PRO A 4 -7.98 -8.68 6.69
N GLY A 5 -8.46 -7.45 6.54
CA GLY A 5 -9.01 -7.01 5.25
C GLY A 5 -7.93 -7.03 4.17
N THR A 6 -8.34 -6.82 2.93
CA THR A 6 -7.46 -6.85 1.77
C THR A 6 -7.21 -5.47 1.20
N ARG A 7 -6.05 -5.28 0.58
CA ARG A 7 -5.77 -4.06 -0.18
C ARG A 7 -6.53 -4.09 -1.51
N ARG A 8 -7.17 -2.97 -1.84
CA ARG A 8 -7.75 -2.70 -3.17
C ARG A 8 -7.15 -1.46 -3.81
N GLN A 9 -6.85 -1.52 -5.11
CA GLN A 9 -6.43 -0.34 -5.87
C GLN A 9 -7.66 0.48 -6.27
N ARG A 10 -7.60 1.81 -6.06
CA ARG A 10 -8.60 2.75 -6.58
C ARG A 10 -8.44 2.91 -8.09
N SER A 11 -9.56 2.85 -8.82
CA SER A 11 -9.59 3.07 -10.26
C SER A 11 -9.86 4.54 -10.60
N ARG A 12 -9.28 5.02 -11.70
CA ARG A 12 -9.62 6.33 -12.32
C ARG A 12 -10.69 6.20 -13.40
N LYS A 13 -11.11 4.98 -13.74
CA LYS A 13 -12.13 4.76 -14.77
C LYS A 13 -13.44 5.43 -14.33
N ALA A 14 -14.03 6.20 -15.25
CA ALA A 14 -15.32 6.84 -15.03
C ALA A 14 -16.37 5.79 -14.59
N GLY A 15 -17.16 6.13 -13.57
CA GLY A 15 -18.15 5.23 -12.97
C GLY A 15 -17.60 4.22 -11.95
N SER A 16 -16.28 4.14 -11.74
CA SER A 16 -15.74 3.31 -10.66
C SER A 16 -16.13 3.86 -9.29
N ARG A 17 -16.64 2.98 -8.43
CA ARG A 17 -17.02 3.31 -7.04
C ARG A 17 -16.19 2.46 -6.09
N MET A 18 -15.81 3.08 -4.98
CA MET A 18 -15.19 2.36 -3.87
C MET A 18 -16.27 1.51 -3.17
N PRO A 19 -15.98 0.26 -2.77
CA PRO A 19 -16.88 -0.51 -1.91
C PRO A 19 -17.25 0.28 -0.64
N SER A 20 -18.50 0.19 -0.20
CA SER A 20 -19.02 0.98 0.93
C SER A 20 -18.41 0.59 2.28
N ASP A 21 -17.90 -0.63 2.37
CA ASP A 21 -17.25 -1.23 3.53
C ASP A 21 -15.72 -1.01 3.55
N ALA A 22 -15.14 -0.49 2.46
CA ALA A 22 -13.71 -0.22 2.36
C ALA A 22 -13.33 1.18 2.87
N VAL A 23 -12.12 1.29 3.42
CA VAL A 23 -11.57 2.55 3.95
C VAL A 23 -10.54 3.11 2.98
N TYR A 24 -10.73 4.36 2.56
CA TYR A 24 -9.71 5.05 1.77
C TYR A 24 -8.55 5.49 2.65
N VAL A 25 -7.33 5.10 2.27
CA VAL A 25 -6.08 5.39 3.00
C VAL A 25 -5.06 6.16 2.14
N GLY A 26 -5.52 6.85 1.10
CA GLY A 26 -4.63 7.70 0.29
C GLY A 26 -4.40 9.09 0.89
N ARG A 27 -3.68 9.96 0.17
CA ARG A 27 -3.46 11.36 0.59
C ARG A 27 -4.69 12.23 0.30
N GLY A 28 -5.79 12.01 1.03
CA GLY A 28 -6.99 12.86 0.96
C GLY A 28 -6.91 14.06 1.91
N ALA A 29 -7.87 14.98 1.83
CA ALA A 29 -8.05 16.00 2.87
C ALA A 29 -8.74 15.41 4.12
N GLY A 30 -8.57 16.06 5.28
CA GLY A 30 -9.21 15.69 6.53
C GLY A 30 -8.84 14.27 7.01
N ARG A 31 -9.81 13.54 7.58
CA ARG A 31 -9.60 12.18 8.13
C ARG A 31 -9.07 11.18 7.11
N ALA A 32 -9.40 11.36 5.84
CA ALA A 32 -8.99 10.46 4.78
C ALA A 32 -7.47 10.54 4.50
N GLY A 33 -6.84 11.69 4.78
CA GLY A 33 -5.40 11.90 4.65
C GLY A 33 -4.55 11.33 5.78
N ARG A 34 -5.16 11.03 6.94
CA ARG A 34 -4.47 10.54 8.15
C ARG A 34 -3.61 9.29 7.89
N TRP A 35 -4.08 8.42 7.00
CA TRP A 35 -3.44 7.15 6.67
C TRP A 35 -2.54 7.22 5.43
N GLY A 36 -2.48 8.39 4.79
CA GLY A 36 -1.68 8.58 3.59
C GLY A 36 -0.19 8.50 3.90
N ASN A 37 0.57 7.89 2.99
CA ASN A 37 2.03 7.98 3.02
C ASN A 37 2.46 9.45 2.81
N PRO A 38 3.28 10.08 3.69
CA PRO A 38 3.74 11.45 3.50
C PRO A 38 4.88 11.55 2.46
N PHE A 39 5.66 10.49 2.21
CA PHE A 39 6.82 10.50 1.31
C PHE A 39 6.42 10.30 -0.14
N ARG A 40 6.61 11.30 -1.00
CA ARG A 40 6.19 11.22 -2.41
C ARG A 40 7.13 10.33 -3.21
N VAL A 41 6.62 9.64 -4.24
CA VAL A 41 7.47 8.83 -5.15
C VAL A 41 8.55 9.71 -5.81
N GLY A 42 8.23 10.96 -6.14
CA GLY A 42 9.20 11.95 -6.63
C GLY A 42 9.82 12.83 -5.54
N GLY A 43 9.67 12.48 -4.26
CA GLY A 43 10.23 13.24 -3.14
C GLY A 43 11.74 13.06 -3.01
N ALA A 44 12.42 14.05 -2.43
CA ALA A 44 13.86 14.05 -2.22
C ALA A 44 14.33 12.84 -1.38
N ALA A 45 13.63 12.51 -0.30
CA ALA A 45 13.95 11.37 0.56
C ALA A 45 13.84 10.05 -0.20
N THR A 46 12.78 9.91 -0.99
CA THR A 46 12.52 8.74 -1.81
C THR A 46 13.60 8.53 -2.88
N ILE A 47 13.98 9.62 -3.57
CA ILE A 47 15.05 9.61 -4.58
C ILE A 47 16.38 9.27 -3.92
N ALA A 48 16.73 9.93 -2.82
CA ALA A 48 17.97 9.69 -2.08
C ALA A 48 18.10 8.21 -1.67
N LEU A 49 17.02 7.63 -1.11
CA LEU A 49 17.01 6.22 -0.75
C LEU A 49 17.16 5.31 -1.99
N ALA A 50 16.44 5.59 -3.08
CA ALA A 50 16.52 4.78 -4.30
C ALA A 50 17.92 4.81 -4.94
N VAL A 51 18.59 5.97 -4.95
CA VAL A 51 19.96 6.14 -5.45
C VAL A 51 20.95 5.31 -4.65
N ARG A 52 20.81 5.23 -3.31
CA ARG A 52 21.70 4.40 -2.47
C ARG A 52 21.62 2.92 -2.81
N PHE A 53 20.45 2.44 -3.23
CA PHE A 53 20.26 1.08 -3.73
C PHE A 53 20.54 0.93 -5.24
N LYS A 54 21.08 1.96 -5.90
CA LYS A 54 21.32 1.97 -7.36
C LYS A 54 20.05 1.62 -8.15
N ALA A 55 18.89 2.03 -7.63
CA ALA A 55 17.57 1.64 -8.11
C ALA A 55 16.71 2.88 -8.40
N ASP A 56 17.30 3.94 -8.96
CA ASP A 56 16.62 5.22 -9.26
C ASP A 56 15.69 5.15 -10.48
N SER A 57 14.76 4.20 -10.44
CA SER A 57 13.66 4.03 -11.37
C SER A 57 12.35 4.40 -10.66
N TRP A 58 11.28 4.60 -11.42
CA TRP A 58 9.95 4.82 -10.83
C TRP A 58 9.54 3.74 -9.82
N ARG A 59 9.83 2.46 -10.11
CA ARG A 59 9.51 1.34 -9.21
C ARG A 59 10.38 1.32 -7.97
N GLY A 60 11.68 1.57 -8.11
CA GLY A 60 12.58 1.65 -6.95
C GLY A 60 12.22 2.82 -6.04
N ARG A 61 11.78 3.95 -6.61
CA ARG A 61 11.22 5.07 -5.85
C ARG A 61 9.89 4.72 -5.17
N GLN A 62 9.02 3.91 -5.79
CA GLN A 62 7.79 3.43 -5.12
C GLN A 62 8.11 2.57 -3.89
N TRP A 63 9.09 1.66 -4.01
CA TRP A 63 9.61 0.92 -2.87
C TRP A 63 10.16 1.87 -1.81
N SER A 64 11.01 2.82 -2.18
CA SER A 64 11.61 3.78 -1.25
C SER A 64 10.55 4.57 -0.48
N ALA A 65 9.49 5.05 -1.15
CA ALA A 65 8.40 5.76 -0.51
C ALA A 65 7.67 4.87 0.51
N THR A 66 7.44 3.59 0.18
CA THR A 66 6.81 2.61 1.06
C THR A 66 7.74 2.23 2.24
N ARG A 67 9.04 2.11 2.01
CA ARG A 67 10.05 1.84 3.04
C ARG A 67 10.19 2.99 4.03
N LEU A 68 10.23 4.24 3.54
CA LEU A 68 10.22 5.44 4.37
C LEU A 68 8.94 5.52 5.21
N TYR A 69 7.79 5.18 4.62
CA TYR A 69 6.54 5.12 5.36
C TYR A 69 6.57 4.10 6.50
N ALA A 70 7.07 2.89 6.25
CA ALA A 70 7.22 1.87 7.29
C ALA A 70 8.12 2.34 8.44
N LEU A 71 9.27 2.94 8.12
CA LEU A 71 10.19 3.48 9.12
C LEU A 71 9.56 4.64 9.89
N TRP A 72 8.77 5.49 9.25
CA TRP A 72 8.03 6.56 9.92
C TRP A 72 6.95 6.04 10.87
N ILE A 73 6.16 5.06 10.44
CA ILE A 73 5.18 4.37 11.30
C ILE A 73 5.85 3.72 12.51
N ALA A 74 7.04 3.14 12.32
CA ALA A 74 7.78 2.50 13.39
C ALA A 74 8.55 3.47 14.30
N GLY A 75 8.61 4.77 13.98
CA GLY A 75 9.48 5.73 14.69
C GLY A 75 10.98 5.48 14.47
N ARG A 76 11.35 4.82 13.36
CA ARG A 76 12.70 4.32 13.06
C ARG A 76 13.39 5.07 11.90
N LEU A 77 12.95 6.29 11.56
CA LEU A 77 13.62 7.09 10.52
C LEU A 77 15.09 7.36 10.82
N GLY A 78 15.49 7.37 12.10
CA GLY A 78 16.89 7.50 12.52
C GLY A 78 17.80 6.35 12.09
N GLU A 79 17.26 5.22 11.62
CA GLU A 79 18.06 4.11 11.06
C GLU A 79 18.51 4.36 9.62
N LEU A 80 17.99 5.41 8.98
CA LEU A 80 18.38 5.79 7.63
C LEU A 80 19.77 6.42 7.62
N ALA A 81 20.45 6.34 6.47
CA ALA A 81 21.66 7.11 6.24
C ALA A 81 21.38 8.61 6.46
N PRO A 82 22.33 9.38 7.03
CA PRO A 82 22.10 10.75 7.46
C PRO A 82 21.46 11.67 6.41
N GLU A 83 21.88 11.57 5.16
CA GLU A 83 21.35 12.37 4.06
C GLU A 83 19.90 12.01 3.69
N VAL A 84 19.53 10.72 3.80
CA VAL A 84 18.16 10.26 3.56
C VAL A 84 17.28 10.65 4.74
N HIS A 85 17.79 10.53 5.97
CA HIS A 85 17.10 10.94 7.18
C HIS A 85 16.80 12.45 7.16
N ALA A 86 17.78 13.29 6.85
CA ALA A 86 17.60 14.73 6.74
C ALA A 86 16.56 15.10 5.68
N ALA A 87 16.61 14.48 4.49
CA ALA A 87 15.63 14.69 3.45
C ALA A 87 14.22 14.26 3.89
N ALA A 88 14.10 13.15 4.63
CA ALA A 88 12.83 12.68 5.15
C ALA A 88 12.22 13.66 6.17
N LEU A 89 13.03 14.18 7.10
CA LEU A 89 12.59 15.18 8.07
C LEU A 89 12.14 16.48 7.38
N ALA A 90 12.91 16.97 6.40
CA ALA A 90 12.54 18.16 5.63
C ALA A 90 11.21 17.98 4.87
N GLU A 91 10.96 16.80 4.30
CA GLU A 91 9.66 16.49 3.66
C GLU A 91 8.49 16.46 4.65
N LEU A 92 8.70 15.96 5.87
CA LEU A 92 7.69 15.96 6.92
C LEU A 92 7.42 17.38 7.43
N GLU A 93 8.47 18.16 7.64
CA GLU A 93 8.38 19.57 8.06
C GLU A 93 7.60 20.41 7.05
N ALA A 94 7.90 20.26 5.76
CA ALA A 94 7.17 20.92 4.68
C ALA A 94 5.68 20.54 4.62
N GLN A 95 5.28 19.44 5.27
CA GLN A 95 3.90 18.98 5.40
C GLN A 95 3.27 19.35 6.75
N GLY A 96 3.92 20.18 7.56
CA GLY A 96 3.46 20.58 8.89
C GLY A 96 3.74 19.53 9.97
N ASN A 97 4.79 18.72 9.80
CA ASN A 97 5.20 17.65 10.73
C ASN A 97 4.04 16.71 11.11
N PRO A 98 3.48 15.97 10.13
CA PRO A 98 2.45 15.00 10.44
C PRO A 98 3.01 13.96 11.42
N VAL A 99 2.20 13.60 12.41
CA VAL A 99 2.52 12.55 13.39
C VAL A 99 2.10 11.20 12.81
N ALA A 100 2.98 10.20 12.89
CA ALA A 100 2.69 8.85 12.47
C ALA A 100 1.51 8.25 13.27
N PRO A 101 0.55 7.56 12.64
CA PRO A 101 -0.51 6.91 13.38
C PRO A 101 0.03 5.74 14.23
N THR A 102 -0.47 5.61 15.46
CA THR A 102 -0.09 4.48 16.33
C THR A 102 -0.79 3.19 15.90
N ARG A 103 -0.30 2.05 16.37
CA ARG A 103 -0.96 0.77 16.14
C ARG A 103 -2.40 0.77 16.67
N GLU A 104 -2.63 1.35 17.83
CA GLU A 104 -3.95 1.44 18.46
C GLU A 104 -4.91 2.27 17.59
N GLU A 105 -4.44 3.38 17.03
CA GLU A 105 -5.23 4.19 16.09
C GLU A 105 -5.54 3.43 14.80
N ILE A 106 -4.55 2.72 14.24
CA ILE A 106 -4.73 1.89 13.04
C ILE A 106 -5.80 0.81 13.30
N VAL A 107 -5.69 0.07 14.41
CA VAL A 107 -6.64 -0.99 14.78
C VAL A 107 -8.04 -0.44 15.02
N ARG A 108 -8.15 0.68 15.74
CA ARG A 108 -9.43 1.33 16.08
C ARG A 108 -10.13 1.89 14.84
N ASP A 109 -9.43 2.70 14.06
CA ASP A 109 -10.05 3.55 13.04
C ASP A 109 -10.18 2.85 11.68
N LEU A 110 -9.31 1.87 11.40
CA LEU A 110 -9.48 0.97 10.25
C LEU A 110 -10.39 -0.23 10.60
N ASN A 111 -11.00 -0.18 11.79
CA ASN A 111 -12.09 -1.01 12.30
C ASN A 111 -11.81 -2.51 12.28
N TRP A 112 -10.87 -2.93 13.13
CA TRP A 112 -10.47 -4.32 13.35
C TRP A 112 -11.07 -4.93 14.62
N SER A 113 -11.84 -4.16 15.38
CA SER A 113 -12.54 -4.59 16.58
C SER A 113 -14.05 -4.63 16.35
N GLY A 114 -14.57 -5.75 15.86
CA GLY A 114 -15.95 -6.15 16.15
C GLY A 114 -17.04 -5.89 15.10
N TRP A 115 -16.73 -5.52 13.86
CA TRP A 115 -17.75 -5.39 12.80
C TRP A 115 -17.90 -6.71 12.03
N HIS A 116 -19.12 -7.24 11.97
CA HIS A 116 -19.53 -8.46 11.24
C HIS A 116 -18.58 -9.67 11.34
N GLY A 117 -18.54 -10.32 12.50
CA GLY A 117 -17.98 -11.67 12.61
C GLY A 117 -16.45 -11.78 12.63
N GLY A 118 -15.72 -10.65 12.78
CA GLY A 118 -14.29 -10.66 13.08
C GLY A 118 -13.35 -10.52 11.87
N GLN A 119 -13.82 -9.96 10.74
CA GLN A 119 -12.97 -9.61 9.61
C GLN A 119 -12.66 -8.10 9.57
N GLY A 120 -11.41 -7.74 9.29
CA GLY A 120 -10.98 -6.35 9.10
C GLY A 120 -11.50 -5.74 7.80
N ARG A 121 -11.54 -4.39 7.72
CA ARG A 121 -11.99 -3.70 6.50
C ARG A 121 -10.94 -3.70 5.40
N ASP A 122 -11.40 -3.75 4.15
CA ASP A 122 -10.54 -3.56 2.98
C ASP A 122 -9.99 -2.13 2.94
N LEU A 123 -8.71 -1.99 2.56
CA LEU A 123 -8.05 -0.68 2.43
C LEU A 123 -7.88 -0.29 0.97
N VAL A 124 -8.32 0.92 0.62
CA VAL A 124 -8.30 1.43 -0.76
C VAL A 124 -7.29 2.55 -0.89
N CYS A 125 -6.40 2.43 -1.88
CA CYS A 125 -5.43 3.49 -2.17
C CYS A 125 -5.05 3.55 -3.66
N TRP A 126 -4.22 4.52 -4.02
CA TRP A 126 -3.79 4.74 -5.42
C TRP A 126 -2.52 3.99 -5.84
N CYS A 127 -1.84 3.29 -4.92
CA CYS A 127 -0.59 2.60 -5.24
C CYS A 127 -0.78 1.61 -6.38
N GLN A 128 0.21 1.51 -7.26
CA GLN A 128 0.16 0.58 -8.38
C GLN A 128 0.11 -0.87 -7.87
N PRO A 129 -0.58 -1.79 -8.57
CA PRO A 129 -0.53 -3.21 -8.24
C PRO A 129 0.89 -3.74 -8.45
N PHE A 130 1.25 -4.82 -7.77
CA PHE A 130 2.55 -5.50 -7.90
C PHE A 130 3.79 -4.68 -7.48
N VAL A 131 3.58 -3.63 -6.68
CA VAL A 131 4.64 -2.92 -5.95
C VAL A 131 4.22 -2.78 -4.49
N ASP A 132 5.21 -2.59 -3.61
CA ASP A 132 4.96 -2.42 -2.18
C ASP A 132 4.03 -1.25 -1.93
N CYS A 133 3.06 -1.47 -1.06
CA CYS A 133 2.00 -0.52 -0.80
C CYS A 133 1.91 -0.15 0.68
N HIS A 134 1.65 1.12 0.95
CA HIS A 134 1.42 1.60 2.31
C HIS A 134 0.16 1.01 2.95
N ALA A 135 -0.86 0.63 2.17
CA ALA A 135 -2.03 -0.08 2.69
C ALA A 135 -1.63 -1.46 3.22
N ASP A 136 -0.72 -2.18 2.56
CA ASP A 136 -0.23 -3.47 3.03
C ASP A 136 0.55 -3.32 4.34
N ILE A 137 1.30 -2.23 4.52
CA ILE A 137 1.94 -1.89 5.80
C ILE A 137 0.90 -1.67 6.91
N LEU A 138 -0.16 -0.91 6.65
CA LEU A 138 -1.22 -0.66 7.64
C LEU A 138 -1.93 -1.97 8.04
N LEU A 139 -2.21 -2.85 7.07
CA LEU A 139 -2.78 -4.17 7.34
C LEU A 139 -1.84 -5.03 8.21
N ALA A 140 -0.53 -4.99 7.94
CA ALA A 140 0.49 -5.70 8.72
C ALA A 140 0.57 -5.19 10.17
N VAL A 141 0.61 -3.87 10.37
CA VAL A 141 0.66 -3.26 11.72
C VAL A 141 -0.59 -3.60 12.54
N ALA A 142 -1.77 -3.61 11.90
CA ALA A 142 -3.02 -3.96 12.57
C ALA A 142 -2.95 -5.36 13.21
N ILE A 143 -2.33 -6.33 12.53
CA ILE A 143 -2.12 -7.69 13.05
C ILE A 143 -0.86 -7.84 13.92
N GLY A 144 -0.17 -6.73 14.23
CA GLY A 144 1.01 -6.72 15.10
C GLY A 144 2.31 -7.12 14.41
N GLN A 145 2.37 -7.10 13.08
CA GLN A 145 3.61 -7.29 12.35
C GLN A 145 4.44 -6.00 12.32
N ASP A 146 5.77 -6.16 12.20
CA ASP A 146 6.69 -5.06 12.02
C ASP A 146 6.47 -4.41 10.63
N PRO A 147 6.16 -3.09 10.56
CA PRO A 147 5.92 -2.40 9.29
C PRO A 147 7.16 -2.39 8.37
N VAL A 148 8.36 -2.37 8.95
CA VAL A 148 9.63 -2.35 8.21
C VAL A 148 9.81 -3.68 7.48
N ILE A 149 9.50 -4.79 8.13
CA ILE A 149 9.51 -6.11 7.48
C ILE A 149 8.44 -6.18 6.38
N ALA A 150 7.25 -5.64 6.62
CA ALA A 150 6.15 -5.62 5.65
C ALA A 150 6.47 -4.81 4.37
N SER A 151 7.38 -3.84 4.45
CA SER A 151 7.82 -3.03 3.30
C SER A 151 8.87 -3.67 2.38
N GLY A 152 9.31 -4.89 2.69
CA GLY A 152 10.40 -5.56 1.97
C GLY A 152 11.79 -5.00 2.32
N THR A 153 12.84 -5.79 2.05
CA THR A 153 14.23 -5.47 2.42
C THR A 153 15.01 -4.73 1.35
N SER A 154 14.56 -4.77 0.09
CA SER A 154 15.29 -4.24 -1.05
C SER A 154 14.35 -3.78 -2.17
N PRO A 155 14.70 -2.72 -2.93
CA PRO A 155 13.98 -2.35 -4.14
C PRO A 155 14.25 -3.32 -5.31
N HIS A 156 15.19 -4.24 -5.17
CA HIS A 156 15.48 -5.23 -6.20
C HIS A 156 14.42 -6.34 -6.14
N TRP A 157 13.82 -6.60 -7.29
CA TRP A 157 12.64 -7.45 -7.44
C TRP A 157 12.78 -8.87 -6.87
N ALA A 158 14.03 -9.36 -6.70
CA ALA A 158 14.36 -10.65 -6.09
C ALA A 158 13.80 -10.84 -4.67
N ASP A 159 13.67 -9.76 -3.88
CA ASP A 159 13.17 -9.85 -2.50
C ASP A 159 11.63 -9.70 -2.41
N ASN A 160 10.99 -9.10 -3.43
CA ASN A 160 9.57 -8.71 -3.42
C ASN A 160 8.63 -9.73 -4.09
N PHE A 161 9.10 -10.95 -4.40
CA PHE A 161 8.35 -11.94 -5.19
C PHE A 161 7.07 -12.48 -4.51
N ARG A 162 6.97 -12.46 -3.17
CA ARG A 162 5.86 -13.11 -2.44
C ARG A 162 4.48 -12.52 -2.75
N CYS A 163 4.35 -11.20 -2.86
CA CYS A 163 3.06 -10.56 -3.17
C CYS A 163 2.70 -10.64 -4.66
N ILE A 164 3.71 -10.75 -5.53
CA ILE A 164 3.52 -10.78 -6.98
C ILE A 164 3.00 -12.14 -7.44
N GLU A 165 3.44 -13.25 -6.86
CA GLU A 165 2.94 -14.58 -7.23
C GLU A 165 1.47 -14.77 -6.85
N ILE A 166 1.06 -14.34 -5.65
CA ILE A 166 -0.34 -14.43 -5.20
C ILE A 166 -1.23 -13.60 -6.15
N GLN A 167 -0.89 -12.33 -6.40
CA GLN A 167 -1.67 -11.47 -7.28
C GLN A 167 -1.61 -11.89 -8.76
N ARG A 168 -0.50 -12.47 -9.24
CA ARG A 168 -0.41 -13.08 -10.59
C ARG A 168 -1.36 -14.26 -10.73
N THR A 169 -1.45 -15.08 -9.68
CA THR A 169 -2.33 -16.25 -9.65
C THR A 169 -3.79 -15.80 -9.68
N GLU A 170 -4.17 -14.83 -8.86
CA GLU A 170 -5.52 -14.24 -8.85
C GLU A 170 -5.88 -13.61 -10.20
N LYS A 171 -4.98 -12.83 -10.80
CA LYS A 171 -5.21 -12.20 -12.10
C LYS A 171 -5.28 -13.22 -13.26
N ARG A 172 -4.53 -14.31 -13.17
CA ARG A 172 -4.65 -15.44 -14.12
C ARG A 172 -6.02 -16.12 -14.00
N VAL A 173 -6.56 -16.25 -12.79
CA VAL A 173 -7.91 -16.76 -12.56
C VAL A 173 -8.95 -15.81 -13.15
N GLU A 174 -8.85 -14.50 -12.86
CA GLU A 174 -9.77 -13.48 -13.40
C GLU A 174 -9.79 -13.47 -14.95
N ILE A 175 -8.60 -13.51 -15.59
CA ILE A 175 -8.48 -13.56 -17.05
C ILE A 175 -9.13 -14.84 -17.59
N ARG A 176 -8.88 -15.99 -16.96
CA ARG A 176 -9.46 -17.28 -17.36
C ARG A 176 -10.98 -17.27 -17.28
N ASP A 177 -11.54 -16.71 -16.21
CA ASP A 177 -12.99 -16.59 -16.02
C ASP A 177 -13.61 -15.62 -17.02
N ASN A 178 -12.94 -14.51 -17.32
CA ASN A 178 -13.39 -13.59 -18.36
C ASN A 178 -13.36 -14.22 -19.76
N ILE A 179 -12.35 -15.04 -20.08
CA ILE A 179 -12.30 -15.81 -21.33
C ILE A 179 -13.46 -16.81 -21.37
N ARG A 180 -13.69 -17.59 -20.31
CA ARG A 180 -14.80 -18.55 -20.22
C ARG A 180 -16.17 -17.87 -20.40
N ARG A 181 -16.41 -16.75 -19.72
CA ARG A 181 -17.64 -15.95 -19.87
C ARG A 181 -17.81 -15.43 -21.30
N ARG A 182 -16.73 -14.96 -21.95
CA ARG A 182 -16.79 -14.49 -23.35
C ARG A 182 -17.00 -15.62 -24.35
N SER A 183 -16.45 -16.81 -24.09
CA SER A 183 -16.73 -18.01 -24.90
C SER A 183 -18.19 -18.46 -24.75
N TYR A 184 -18.81 -18.28 -23.58
CA TYR A 184 -20.22 -18.59 -23.35
C TYR A 184 -21.18 -17.67 -24.14
N VAL A 185 -20.82 -16.40 -24.32
CA VAL A 185 -21.64 -15.42 -25.09
C VAL A 185 -21.59 -15.67 -26.61
N LYS A 186 -20.52 -16.31 -27.13
CA LYS A 186 -20.41 -16.66 -28.56
C LYS A 186 -21.18 -17.95 -28.95
N GLY A 187 -21.77 -18.66 -27.98
CA GLY A 187 -22.51 -19.90 -28.23
C GLY A 187 -24.01 -19.73 -28.54
N TRP A 188 -24.53 -18.50 -28.60
CA TRP A 188 -25.97 -18.21 -28.75
C TRP A 188 -26.30 -17.37 -30.00
N THR A 189 -25.73 -17.72 -31.15
CA THR A 189 -26.23 -17.26 -32.47
C THR A 189 -26.12 -18.39 -33.47
N ALA A 190 -27.04 -19.35 -33.39
CA ALA A 190 -27.31 -20.31 -34.44
C ALA A 190 -28.77 -20.78 -34.33
N TRP A 191 -29.69 -19.92 -34.77
CA TRP A 191 -30.98 -20.24 -35.40
C TRP A 191 -31.31 -19.10 -36.35
#